data_AF-A0A967GNF3-F1
#
_entry.id   AF-A0A967GNF3-F1
#
_cell.length_a   1.000
_cell.length_b   1.000
_cell.length_c   1.000
_cell.angle_alpha   90.00
_cell.angle_beta   90.00
_cell.angle_gamma   90.00
#
_symmetry.space_group_name_H-M   'P 1'
#
loop_
_entity.id
_entity.type
_entity.pdbx_description
1 polymer ?
#
loop_
_entity_poly.entity_id
_entity_poly.type
_entity_poly.pdbx_seq_one_letter_code
_entity_poly.pdbx_strand_id
1 'polypeptide(L)'
;MNNKLLYTGLVSLVVALGGFLMGFDAGVVGGALIFYKDYFFLGDMALGWSVSCLTLGATLGMLTAGPLADHFGRKPVLIVAAIFYSASALTS
;
A
#
# COMPACT_ATOMS: atom_id res chain seq x y z
N MET A 1 2.37 -8.45 34.30
CA MET A 1 1.83 -7.20 33.70
C MET A 1 2.51 -6.78 32.38
N ASN A 2 3.52 -7.52 31.87
CA ASN A 2 4.31 -7.11 30.69
C ASN A 2 3.74 -7.54 29.32
N ASN A 3 2.99 -8.65 29.25
CA ASN A 3 2.60 -9.22 27.96
C ASN A 3 1.60 -8.36 27.17
N LYS A 4 0.76 -7.56 27.86
CA LYS A 4 -0.18 -6.64 27.18
C LYS A 4 0.54 -5.45 26.55
N LEU A 5 1.55 -4.89 27.22
CA LEU A 5 2.37 -3.81 26.67
C LEU A 5 3.22 -4.28 25.48
N LEU A 6 3.84 -5.47 25.60
CA LEU A 6 4.58 -6.09 24.49
C LEU A 6 3.69 -6.38 23.28
N TYR A 7 2.48 -6.90 23.52
CA TYR A 7 1.52 -7.19 22.44
C TYR A 7 1.05 -5.90 21.73
N THR A 8 0.70 -4.85 22.48
CA THR A 8 0.32 -3.56 21.88
C THR A 8 1.49 -2.93 21.12
N GLY A 9 2.72 -3.03 21.65
CA GLY A 9 3.93 -2.57 20.97
C GLY A 9 4.15 -3.27 19.62
N LEU A 10 4.08 -4.61 19.60
CA LEU A 10 4.19 -5.39 18.36
C LEU A 10 3.09 -5.05 17.35
N VAL A 11 1.84 -4.91 17.79
CA VAL A 11 0.73 -4.53 16.91
C VAL A 11 0.94 -3.12 16.34
N SER A 12 1.38 -2.16 17.16
CA SER A 12 1.66 -0.80 16.67
C SER A 12 2.81 -0.77 15.66
N LEU A 13 3.83 -1.60 15.86
CA LEU A 13 4.96 -1.73 14.93
C LEU A 13 4.52 -2.34 13.60
N VAL A 14 3.67 -3.37 13.61
CA VAL A 14 3.09 -3.96 12.38
C VAL A 14 2.25 -2.93 11.62
N VAL A 15 1.44 -2.13 12.33
CA VAL A 15 0.64 -1.06 11.69
C VAL A 15 1.54 0.05 11.14
N ALA A 16 2.59 0.44 11.87
CA ALA A 16 3.56 1.43 11.41
C ALA A 16 4.33 0.94 10.17
N LEU A 17 4.72 -0.35 10.13
CA LEU A 17 5.33 -0.96 8.96
C LEU A 17 4.37 -0.98 7.76
N GLY A 18 3.08 -1.24 7.97
CA GLY A 18 2.08 -1.16 6.90
C GLY A 18 1.97 0.25 6.31
N GLY A 19 1.95 1.28 7.15
CA GLY A 19 2.00 2.68 6.70
C GLY A 19 3.31 3.06 6.01
N PHE A 20 4.44 2.52 6.50
CA PHE A 20 5.74 2.72 5.88
C PHE A 20 5.83 2.10 4.47
N LEU A 21 5.36 0.87 4.30
CA LEU A 21 5.32 0.16 3.01
C LEU A 21 4.52 0.94 1.96
N MET A 22 3.39 1.53 2.38
CA MET A 22 2.55 2.34 1.51
C MET A 22 3.24 3.63 1.06
N GLY A 23 3.99 4.29 1.96
CA GLY A 23 4.79 5.46 1.60
C GLY A 23 6.01 5.11 0.72
N PHE A 24 6.60 3.93 0.94
CA PHE A 24 7.72 3.42 0.16
C PHE A 24 7.33 3.19 -1.30
N ASP A 25 6.17 2.56 -1.56
CA ASP A 25 5.65 2.32 -2.91
C ASP A 25 5.49 3.63 -3.72
N ALA A 26 4.85 4.64 -3.11
CA ALA A 26 4.71 5.96 -3.72
C ALA A 26 6.07 6.63 -4.02
N GLY A 27 7.06 6.44 -3.14
CA GLY A 27 8.42 6.96 -3.33
C GLY A 27 9.17 6.27 -4.48
N VAL A 28 9.06 4.94 -4.60
CA VAL A 28 9.69 4.16 -5.67
C VAL A 28 9.10 4.53 -7.03
N VAL A 29 7.78 4.65 -7.15
CA VAL A 29 7.12 5.08 -8.39
C VAL A 29 7.58 6.49 -8.79
N GLY A 30 7.63 7.43 -7.83
CA GLY A 30 8.16 8.77 -8.06
C GLY A 30 9.57 8.78 -8.64
N GLY A 31 10.46 7.94 -8.10
CA GLY A 31 11.85 7.80 -8.60
C GLY A 31 11.95 7.07 -9.95
N ALA A 32 11.08 6.10 -10.20
CA ALA A 32 11.06 5.30 -11.43
C ALA A 32 10.50 6.05 -12.64
N LEU A 33 9.63 7.06 -12.43
CA LEU A 33 9.00 7.82 -13.52
C LEU A 33 9.98 8.52 -14.46
N ILE A 34 11.12 8.96 -13.93
CA ILE A 34 12.18 9.62 -14.70
C ILE A 34 12.76 8.65 -15.72
N PHE A 35 12.98 7.39 -15.31
CA PHE A 35 13.48 6.33 -16.18
C PHE A 35 12.42 5.84 -17.16
N TYR A 36 11.14 5.79 -16.75
CA TYR A 36 10.03 5.36 -17.62
C TYR A 36 9.83 6.29 -18.83
N LYS A 37 10.04 7.60 -18.65
CA LYS A 37 9.96 8.58 -19.74
C LYS A 37 10.99 8.31 -20.82
N ASP A 38 12.23 8.05 -20.43
CA ASP A 38 13.34 7.82 -21.34
C ASP A 38 13.33 6.41 -21.95
N TYR A 39 12.90 5.40 -21.20
CA TYR A 39 12.94 4.00 -21.65
C TYR A 39 11.79 3.63 -22.61
N PHE A 40 10.60 4.19 -22.39
CA PHE A 40 9.42 3.86 -23.20
C PHE A 40 9.05 4.93 -24.24
N PHE A 41 9.75 6.06 -24.32
CA PHE A 41 9.38 7.21 -25.19
C PHE A 41 7.90 7.59 -25.03
N LEU A 42 7.39 7.50 -23.81
CA LEU A 42 5.96 7.70 -23.52
C LEU A 42 5.65 9.21 -23.47
N GLY A 43 4.66 9.65 -24.24
CA GLY A 43 4.19 11.04 -24.18
C GLY A 43 3.65 11.42 -22.80
N ASP A 44 3.71 12.71 -22.45
CA ASP A 44 3.39 13.21 -21.09
C ASP A 44 2.00 12.77 -20.60
N MET A 45 1.04 12.58 -21.51
CA MET A 45 -0.31 12.11 -21.18
C MET A 45 -0.36 10.64 -20.71
N ALA A 46 0.46 9.77 -21.30
CA ALA A 46 0.51 8.34 -20.93
C ALA A 46 1.27 8.12 -19.62
N LEU A 47 2.29 8.94 -19.35
CA LEU A 47 2.95 9.01 -18.04
C LEU A 47 1.99 9.46 -16.96
N GLY A 48 1.27 10.56 -17.18
CA GLY A 48 0.27 11.06 -16.25
C GLY A 48 -0.84 10.04 -15.98
N TRP A 49 -1.29 9.32 -17.01
CA TRP A 49 -2.27 8.25 -16.86
C TRP A 49 -1.76 7.10 -15.99
N SER A 50 -0.52 6.64 -16.19
CA SER A 50 0.07 5.54 -15.40
C SER A 50 0.13 5.87 -13.90
N VAL A 51 0.57 7.08 -13.55
CA VAL A 51 0.63 7.53 -12.14
C VAL A 51 -0.78 7.74 -11.56
N SER A 52 -1.68 8.31 -12.36
CA SER A 52 -3.04 8.61 -11.91
C SER A 52 -3.84 7.34 -11.65
N CYS A 53 -3.70 6.30 -12.48
CA CYS A 53 -4.36 5.01 -12.27
C CYS A 53 -3.91 4.34 -10.96
N LEU A 54 -2.61 4.37 -10.66
CA LEU A 54 -2.08 3.84 -9.40
C LEU A 54 -2.69 4.58 -8.19
N THR A 55 -2.69 5.92 -8.26
CA THR A 55 -3.19 6.76 -7.17
C THR A 55 -4.70 6.64 -6.99
N LEU A 56 -5.45 6.54 -8.09
CA LEU A 56 -6.90 6.27 -8.08
C LEU A 56 -7.22 4.90 -7.51
N GLY A 57 -6.46 3.87 -7.86
CA GLY A 57 -6.58 2.54 -7.28
C GLY A 57 -6.35 2.55 -5.77
N ALA A 58 -5.30 3.24 -5.31
CA ALA A 58 -5.00 3.37 -3.89
C ALA A 58 -6.10 4.13 -3.11
N THR A 59 -6.63 5.21 -3.67
CA THR A 59 -7.72 5.98 -3.03
C THR A 59 -9.01 5.17 -2.93
N LEU A 60 -9.41 4.45 -3.99
CA LEU A 60 -10.57 3.55 -3.95
C LEU A 60 -10.36 2.40 -2.96
N GLY A 61 -9.14 1.84 -2.89
CA GLY A 61 -8.77 0.83 -1.92
C GLY A 61 -8.89 1.32 -0.47
N MET A 62 -8.43 2.53 -0.17
CA MET A 62 -8.57 3.12 1.16
C MET A 62 -10.02 3.43 1.54
N LEU A 63 -10.79 3.99 0.60
CA LEU A 63 -12.21 4.30 0.81
C LEU A 63 -13.04 3.06 1.13
N THR A 64 -12.70 1.93 0.51
CA THR A 64 -13.39 0.64 0.76
C THR A 64 -12.85 -0.07 2.00
N ALA A 65 -11.58 0.10 2.35
CA ALA A 65 -10.95 -0.55 3.50
C ALA A 65 -11.51 -0.10 4.86
N GLY A 66 -11.89 1.18 5.01
CA GLY A 66 -12.50 1.73 6.22
C GLY A 66 -13.79 1.02 6.64
N PRO A 67 -14.86 1.08 5.82
CA PRO A 67 -16.14 0.42 6.13
C PRO A 67 -16.01 -1.11 6.20
N LEU A 68 -15.11 -1.74 5.43
CA LEU A 68 -14.82 -3.17 5.57
C LEU A 68 -14.22 -3.51 6.95
N ALA A 69 -13.32 -2.68 7.46
CA ALA A 69 -12.68 -2.88 8.77
C ALA A 69 -13.66 -2.72 9.94
N ASP A 70 -14.64 -1.83 9.81
CA ASP A 70 -15.69 -1.63 10.82
C ASP A 70 -16.73 -2.75 10.78
N HIS A 71 -17.06 -3.30 9.60
CA HIS A 71 -18.09 -4.33 9.47
C HIS A 71 -17.59 -5.76 9.76
N PHE A 72 -16.36 -6.11 9.36
CA PHE A 72 -15.79 -7.45 9.58
C PHE A 72 -14.83 -7.53 10.79
N GLY A 73 -14.48 -6.39 11.39
CA GLY A 73 -13.49 -6.27 12.45
C GLY A 73 -12.06 -6.07 11.92
N ARG A 74 -11.25 -5.29 12.66
CA ARG A 74 -9.88 -4.89 12.23
C ARG A 74 -8.91 -6.04 11.95
N LYS A 75 -9.03 -7.17 12.65
CA LYS A 75 -8.10 -8.32 12.54
C LYS A 75 -8.17 -9.03 11.17
N PRO A 76 -9.33 -9.47 10.67
CA PRO A 76 -9.42 -10.12 9.36
C PRO A 76 -9.01 -9.20 8.21
N VAL A 77 -9.32 -7.89 8.29
CA VAL A 77 -8.92 -6.93 7.25
C VAL A 77 -7.40 -6.78 7.17
N LEU A 78 -6.70 -6.73 8.32
CA LEU A 78 -5.24 -6.74 8.35
C LEU A 78 -4.62 -8.03 7.77
N ILE A 79 -5.24 -9.19 8.01
CA ILE A 79 -4.77 -10.47 7.46
C ILE A 79 -4.96 -10.51 5.94
N VAL A 80 -6.12 -10.06 5.43
CA VAL A 80 -6.38 -9.99 3.99
C VAL A 80 -5.42 -9.03 3.31
N ALA A 81 -5.17 -7.85 3.90
CA ALA A 81 -4.18 -6.91 3.39
C ALA A 81 -2.78 -7.52 3.34
N ALA A 82 -2.37 -8.27 4.37
CA ALA A 82 -1.09 -8.96 4.39
C ALA A 82 -0.99 -10.06 3.30
N ILE A 83 -2.07 -10.79 3.03
CA ILE A 83 -2.13 -11.80 1.95
C ILE A 83 -1.99 -11.14 0.58
N PHE A 84 -2.75 -10.08 0.32
CA PHE A 84 -2.65 -9.32 -0.93
C PHE A 84 -1.24 -8.76 -1.14
N TYR A 85 -0.64 -8.18 -0.09
CA TYR A 85 0.71 -7.64 -0.18
C TYR A 85 1.75 -8.74 -0.43
N SER A 86 1.62 -9.89 0.24
CA SER A 86 2.52 -11.04 0.06
C SER A 86 2.40 -11.63 -1.34
N ALA A 87 1.18 -11.73 -1.88
CA ALA A 87 0.94 -12.20 -3.23
C ALA A 87 1.53 -11.22 -4.27
N SER A 88 1.35 -9.91 -4.06
CA SER A 88 1.93 -8.88 -4.94
C SER A 88 3.45 -8.93 -4.93
N ALA A 89 4.08 -9.13 -3.77
CA ALA A 89 5.53 -9.28 -3.68
C ALA A 89 6.07 -10.56 -4.33
N LEU A 90 5.27 -11.64 -4.40
CA LEU A 90 5.65 -12.87 -5.09
C LEU A 90 5.52 -12.78 -6.61
N THR A 91 4.64 -11.91 -7.10
CA THR A 91 4.29 -11.79 -8.52
C THR A 91 4.87 -10.56 -9.21
N SER A 92 5.54 -9.68 -8.47
CA SER A 92 6.26 -8.50 -8.97
C SER A 92 7.74 -8.79 -9.20
#